data_AF-A0ABD7IYX4-F1
#
_entry.id   AF-A0ABD7IYX4-F1
#
_cell.length_a   1.000
_cell.length_b   1.000
_cell.length_c   1.000
_cell.angle_alpha   90.00
_cell.angle_beta   90.00
_cell.angle_gamma   90.00
#
_symmetry.space_group_name_H-M   'P 1'
#
loop_
_entity.id
_entity.type
_entity.pdbx_description
1 polymer ?
#
loop_
_entity_poly.entity_id
_entity_poly.type
_entity_poly.pdbx_seq_one_letter_code
_entity_poly.pdbx_strand_id
1 'polypeptide(L)' 'MRKKILEIYTATQRRIGAAKIQRILSRDYGVSISVGRVYRLMKSITLPKMSTRKPAWFCCKDFQIS' A
#
# COMPACT_ATOMS: atom_id res chain seq x y z
N MET A 1 1.97 13.28 11.78
CA MET A 1 1.20 12.71 10.64
C MET A 1 1.92 11.55 9.95
N ARG A 2 3.20 11.69 9.56
CA ARG A 2 3.95 10.58 8.91
C ARG A 2 4.04 9.31 9.79
N LYS A 3 4.29 9.46 11.10
CA LYS A 3 4.32 8.35 12.07
C LYS A 3 2.99 7.57 12.13
N LYS A 4 1.85 8.28 12.25
CA LYS A 4 0.50 7.66 12.22
C LYS A 4 0.23 6.84 10.96
N ILE A 5 0.64 7.35 9.78
CA ILE A 5 0.50 6.62 8.51
C ILE A 5 1.37 5.35 8.51
N LEU A 6 2.57 5.43 9.09
CA LEU A 6 3.47 4.27 9.22
C LEU A 6 2.90 3.23 10.18
N GLU A 7 2.36 3.63 11.33
CA GLU A 7 1.69 2.76 12.31
C GLU A 7 0.51 1.99 11.68
N ILE A 8 -0.34 2.70 10.93
CA ILE A 8 -1.44 2.06 10.18
C ILE A 8 -0.90 1.08 9.15
N TYR A 9 0.17 1.45 8.45
CA TYR A 9 0.78 0.59 7.43
C TYR A 9 1.36 -0.69 8.03
N THR A 10 2.03 -0.61 9.19
CA THR A 10 2.56 -1.77 9.92
C THR A 10 1.46 -2.65 10.50
N ALA A 11 0.38 -2.06 11.01
CA ALA A 11 -0.75 -2.78 11.58
C ALA A 11 -1.52 -3.60 10.52
N THR A 12 -1.61 -3.08 9.29
CA THR A 12 -2.50 -3.67 8.28
C THR A 12 -1.83 -4.75 7.43
N GLN A 13 -0.49 -4.81 7.39
CA GLN A 13 0.34 -5.77 6.62
C GLN A 13 0.00 -5.94 5.12
N ARG A 14 -0.95 -5.16 4.59
CA ARG A 14 -1.44 -5.16 3.21
C ARG A 14 -1.29 -3.76 2.61
N ARG A 15 -1.20 -3.70 1.27
CA ARG A 15 -1.11 -2.43 0.55
C ARG A 15 -2.43 -1.67 0.65
N ILE A 16 -2.44 -0.59 1.41
CA ILE A 16 -3.61 0.25 1.62
C ILE A 16 -3.56 1.44 0.67
N GLY A 17 -4.65 1.69 -0.05
CA GLY A 17 -4.79 2.89 -0.88
C GLY A 17 -5.00 4.16 -0.07
N ALA A 18 -4.65 5.31 -0.64
CA ALA A 18 -4.74 6.62 0.02
C ALA A 18 -6.15 6.95 0.57
N ALA A 19 -7.21 6.59 -0.16
CA ALA A 19 -8.60 6.80 0.27
C ALA A 19 -8.96 5.99 1.53
N LYS A 20 -8.40 4.78 1.67
CA LYS A 20 -8.67 3.93 2.83
C LYS A 20 -7.86 4.39 4.05
N ILE A 21 -6.63 4.86 3.85
CA ILE A 21 -5.86 5.52 4.91
C ILE A 21 -6.55 6.81 5.37
N GLN A 22 -7.08 7.62 4.45
CA GLN A 22 -7.85 8.81 4.82
C GLN A 22 -9.01 8.45 5.75
N ARG A 23 -9.82 7.44 5.38
CA ARG A 23 -10.96 7.01 6.19
C ARG A 23 -10.55 6.52 7.58
N ILE A 24 -9.45 5.77 7.69
CA ILE A 24 -8.89 5.30 8.97
C ILE A 24 -8.40 6.51 9.79
N LEU A 25 -7.68 7.45 9.16
CA LEU A 25 -7.18 8.64 9.85
C LEU A 25 -8.28 9.54 10.39
N SER A 26 -9.39 9.64 9.66
CA SER A 26 -10.54 10.42 10.11
C SER A 26 -11.33 9.70 11.21
N ARG A 27 -11.43 8.37 11.19
CA ARG A 27 -12.15 7.59 12.22
C ARG A 27 -11.37 7.45 13.53
N ASP A 28 -10.13 6.98 13.46
CA ASP A 28 -9.36 6.60 14.65
C ASP A 28 -8.59 7.78 15.25
N TYR A 29 -8.20 8.73 14.41
CA TYR A 29 -7.34 9.85 14.82
C TYR A 29 -8.04 11.22 14.73
N GLY A 30 -9.27 11.27 14.23
CA GLY A 30 -10.05 12.51 14.09
C GLY A 30 -9.45 13.52 13.10
N VAL A 31 -8.56 13.09 12.20
CA VAL A 31 -7.88 14.02 11.27
C VAL A 31 -8.52 13.99 9.89
N SER A 32 -9.07 15.13 9.47
CA SER A 32 -9.58 15.37 8.12
C SER A 32 -8.46 15.89 7.21
N ILE A 33 -7.89 15.01 6.38
CA ILE A 33 -6.88 15.36 5.38
C ILE A 33 -7.33 14.92 3.99
N SER A 34 -6.98 15.67 2.95
CA SER A 34 -7.33 15.29 1.58
C SER A 34 -6.58 14.04 1.13
N VAL A 35 -7.19 13.28 0.21
CA VAL A 35 -6.57 12.08 -0.39
C VAL A 35 -5.22 12.43 -1.03
N GLY A 36 -5.12 13.58 -1.70
CA GLY A 36 -3.86 14.06 -2.29
C GLY A 36 -2.77 14.33 -1.24
N ARG A 37 -3.14 14.85 -0.06
CA ARG A 37 -2.21 15.03 1.06
C ARG A 37 -1.71 13.68 1.57
N VAL A 38 -2.61 12.70 1.70
CA VAL A 38 -2.25 11.32 2.09
C VAL A 38 -1.29 10.70 1.07
N TYR A 39 -1.57 10.85 -0.22
CA TYR A 39 -0.71 10.34 -1.29
C TYR A 39 0.70 10.92 -1.22
N ARG A 40 0.82 12.24 -1.09
CA ARG A 40 2.13 12.92 -0.95
C ARG A 40 2.87 12.46 0.31
N LEU A 41 2.15 12.29 1.42
CA LEU A 41 2.73 11.80 2.66
C LEU A 41 3.22 10.35 2.53
N MET A 42 2.41 9.45 1.97
CA MET A 42 2.85 8.08 1.65
C MET A 42 4.07 8.08 0.74
N LYS A 43 4.07 8.86 -0.35
CA LYS A 43 5.20 8.95 -1.28
C LYS A 43 6.49 9.43 -0.58
N SER A 44 6.38 10.34 0.38
CA SER A 44 7.52 10.88 1.13
C SER A 44 8.06 9.94 2.21
N ILE A 45 7.25 8.98 2.67
CA ILE A 45 7.69 7.98 3.64
C ILE A 45 8.33 6.87 2.81
N THR A 46 9.62 6.58 3.01
CA THR A 46 10.30 5.45 2.37
C THR A 46 9.67 4.16 2.90
N LEU A 47 8.57 3.74 2.30
CA LEU A 47 7.85 2.55 2.73
C LEU A 47 8.70 1.31 2.40
N PRO A 48 8.82 0.34 3.32
CA PRO A 48 9.43 -0.93 2.99
C PRO A 48 8.69 -1.53 1.79
N LYS A 49 9.45 -1.89 0.76
CA LYS A 49 8.93 -2.38 -0.51
C LYS A 49 8.14 -3.65 -0.24
N MET A 50 6.81 -3.55 -0.28
CA MET A 50 5.97 -4.75 -0.21
C MET A 50 6.29 -5.64 -1.41
N SER A 51 6.33 -6.94 -1.15
CA SER A 51 6.49 -7.96 -2.17
C SER A 51 5.26 -7.96 -3.09
N THR A 52 5.23 -7.07 -4.08
CA THR A 52 4.40 -7.21 -5.28
C THR A 52 5.06 -8.21 -6.22
N ARG A 53 5.47 -9.37 -5.68
CA ARG A 53 5.90 -10.48 -6.51
C ARG A 53 4.62 -11.01 -7.15
N LYS A 54 4.36 -10.56 -8.38
CA LYS A 54 3.33 -11.12 -9.24
C LYS A 54 3.47 -12.65 -9.15
N PRO A 55 2.42 -13.41 -8.81
CA PRO A 55 2.53 -14.86 -8.90
C PRO A 55 2.93 -15.15 -10.35
N ALA A 56 4.06 -15.83 -10.54
CA ALA A 56 4.42 -16.32 -11.85
C ALA A 56 3.42 -17.44 -12.14
N TRP A 57 2.45 -17.16 -13.00
CA TRP A 57 1.54 -18.20 -13.45
C TRP A 57 2.42 -19.10 -14.30
N PHE A 58 2.74 -20.28 -13.79
CA PHE A 58 3.20 -21.36 -14.63
C PHE A 58 2.06 -21.68 -15.59
N CYS A 59 2.04 -21.04 -16.76
CA CYS A 59 1.42 -21.62 -17.95
C CYS A 59 2.56 -22.19 -18.78
N CYS A 60 2.60 -23.52 -18.75
CA CYS A 60 3.38 -24.51 -19.49
C CYS A 60 4.75 -24.15 -20.07
N LYS A 61 5.74 -24.95 -19.67
CA LYS A 61 6.72 -25.43 -20.65
C LYS A 61 5.94 -26.29 -21.66
N ASP A 62 5.78 -25.81 -22.89
CA ASP A 62 5.57 -26.66 -24.05
C ASP A 62 6.87 -26.54 -24.86
N PHE A 63 7.78 -27.51 -24.72
CA PHE A 63 7.90 -28.68 -25.59
C PHE A 63 8.25 -28.28 -27.03
N GLN A 64 9.51 -28.51 -27.36
CA GLN A 64 10.14 -28.45 -28.69
C GLN A 64 9.34 -29.24 -29.74
N ILE A 65 8.89 -28.60 -30.83
CA ILE A 65 8.55 -29.08 -32.20
C ILE A 65 8.41 -27.77 -33.03
N SER A 66 9.02 -27.49 -34.18
CA SER A 66 9.70 -28.25 -35.24
C SER A 66 11.03 -27.60 -35.63
#